data_AF-A0A6S9QBN2-F1
#
_entry.id   AF-A0A6S9QBN2-F1
#
_cell.length_a   1.000
_cell.length_b   1.000
_cell.length_c   1.000
_cell.angle_alpha   90.00
_cell.angle_beta   90.00
_cell.angle_gamma   90.00
#
_symmetry.space_group_name_H-M   'P 1'
#
loop_
_entity.id
_entity.type
_entity.pdbx_description
1 polymer ?
#
loop_
_entity_poly.entity_id
_entity_poly.type
_entity_poly.pdbx_seq_one_letter_code
_entity_poly.pdbx_strand_id
1 'polypeptide(L)'
;MQLGANLAEACRVVLSQRLLSQLQLPLVEMQYHVAPWQALSLCVASLVVEMPVASQRAAAMAVLAASPAPFVTASLLGLGLQVATLLVIKFAGSVTMKLLAIFRNAVLVLFQVSIGAEQISSLQFIGHAISTSSFVAYTFARMKIAWQEKREAKSKTT
;
A
#
# COMPACT_ATOMS: atom_id res chain seq x y z
N MET A 1 -2.23 -16.94 5.65
CA MET A 1 -1.44 -16.05 4.77
C MET A 1 -1.69 -14.55 5.02
N GLN A 2 -2.91 -14.08 5.31
CA GLN A 2 -3.22 -12.65 5.49
C GLN A 2 -2.49 -11.95 6.67
N LEU A 3 -2.22 -12.65 7.78
CA LEU A 3 -1.46 -12.12 8.91
C LEU A 3 -0.02 -11.72 8.52
N GLY A 4 0.65 -12.56 7.72
CA GLY A 4 2.00 -12.28 7.24
C GLY A 4 2.05 -11.07 6.31
N ALA A 5 1.07 -10.93 5.42
CA ALA A 5 0.96 -9.76 4.54
C ALA A 5 0.76 -8.47 5.33
N ASN A 6 -0.13 -8.46 6.32
CA ASN A 6 -0.37 -7.29 7.17
C ASN A 6 0.87 -6.92 8.01
N LEU A 7 1.61 -7.90 8.52
CA LEU A 7 2.85 -7.67 9.26
C LEU A 7 3.95 -7.10 8.34
N ALA A 8 4.11 -7.65 7.14
CA ALA A 8 5.07 -7.17 6.15
C ALA A 8 4.76 -5.72 5.72
N GLU A 9 3.49 -5.42 5.48
CA GLU A 9 3.01 -4.06 5.16
C GLU A 9 3.32 -3.09 6.32
N ALA A 10 3.03 -3.49 7.56
CA ALA A 10 3.33 -2.68 8.74
C ALA A 10 4.84 -2.44 8.92
N CYS A 11 5.67 -3.48 8.78
CA CYS A 11 7.13 -3.37 8.84
C CYS A 11 7.66 -2.42 7.75
N ARG A 12 7.19 -2.55 6.51
CA ARG A 12 7.59 -1.67 5.39
C ARG A 12 7.31 -0.21 5.72
N VAL A 13 6.14 0.10 6.27
CA VAL A 13 5.74 1.46 6.62
C VAL A 13 6.59 2.01 7.78
N VAL A 14 6.82 1.23 8.83
CA VAL A 14 7.61 1.67 9.99
C VAL A 14 9.07 1.89 9.60
N LEU A 15 9.67 0.97 8.83
CA LEU A 15 11.05 1.12 8.34
C LEU A 15 11.18 2.35 7.42
N SER A 16 10.22 2.57 6.53
CA SER A 16 10.20 3.75 5.65
C SER A 16 10.10 5.06 6.46
N GLN A 17 9.27 5.10 7.50
CA GLN A 17 9.15 6.24 8.40
C GLN A 17 10.45 6.49 9.19
N ARG A 18 11.07 5.44 9.72
CA ARG A 18 12.35 5.52 10.44
C ARG A 18 13.45 6.04 9.53
N LEU A 19 13.53 5.53 8.31
CA LEU A 19 14.55 5.91 7.34
C LEU A 19 14.38 7.36 6.87
N LEU A 20 13.15 7.82 6.62
CA LEU A 20 12.90 9.24 6.31
C LEU A 20 13.18 10.18 7.50
N SER A 21 12.82 9.76 8.72
CA SER A 21 12.95 10.63 9.91
C SER A 21 14.38 10.73 10.43
N GLN A 22 15.22 9.71 10.21
CA GLN A 22 16.61 9.67 10.71
C GLN A 22 17.63 10.11 9.67
N LEU A 23 17.42 9.82 8.39
CA LEU A 23 18.43 10.05 7.36
C LEU A 23 18.22 11.32 6.52
N GLN A 24 17.10 12.06 6.72
CA GLN A 24 16.68 13.23 5.92
C GLN A 24 16.81 13.05 4.39
N LEU A 25 16.79 11.80 3.91
CA LEU A 25 17.01 11.52 2.50
C LEU A 25 15.87 12.11 1.65
N PRO A 26 16.18 12.72 0.49
CA PRO A 26 15.19 13.13 -0.47
C PRO A 26 14.42 11.90 -0.99
N LEU A 27 13.13 12.12 -1.30
CA LEU A 27 12.17 11.07 -1.66
C LEU A 27 12.64 10.19 -2.84
N VAL A 28 13.31 10.82 -3.80
CA VAL A 28 13.80 10.18 -5.04
C VAL A 28 14.92 9.18 -4.73
N GLU A 29 15.79 9.51 -3.78
CA GLU A 29 16.93 8.66 -3.40
C GLU A 29 16.47 7.42 -2.62
N MET A 30 15.45 7.59 -1.78
CA MET A 30 14.74 6.46 -1.16
C MET A 30 14.12 5.52 -2.20
N GLN A 31 13.44 6.07 -3.20
CA GLN A 31 12.84 5.26 -4.26
C GLN A 31 13.91 4.54 -5.09
N TYR A 32 15.04 5.20 -5.36
CA TYR A 32 16.15 4.63 -6.12
C TYR A 32 16.77 3.40 -5.43
N HIS A 33 16.88 3.40 -4.10
CA HIS A 33 17.41 2.25 -3.36
C HIS A 33 16.39 1.13 -3.15
N VAL A 34 15.11 1.46 -2.98
CA VAL A 34 14.06 0.48 -2.66
C VAL A 34 13.53 -0.23 -3.92
N ALA A 35 13.38 0.49 -5.03
CA ALA A 35 12.86 -0.05 -6.28
C ALA A 35 13.64 -1.27 -6.85
N PRO A 36 14.98 -1.30 -6.90
CA PRO A 36 15.70 -2.45 -7.43
C PRO A 36 15.52 -3.70 -6.57
N TRP A 37 15.42 -3.54 -5.24
CA TRP A 37 15.15 -4.67 -4.35
C TRP A 37 13.73 -5.23 -4.52
N GLN A 38 12.74 -4.35 -4.75
CA GLN A 38 11.37 -4.75 -5.06
C GLN A 38 11.27 -5.46 -6.41
N ALA A 39 12.00 -4.99 -7.43
CA ALA A 39 12.05 -5.65 -8.73
C ALA A 39 12.68 -7.04 -8.61
N LEU A 40 13.78 -7.16 -7.87
CA LEU A 40 14.44 -8.45 -7.60
C LEU A 40 13.49 -9.42 -6.90
N SER A 41 12.80 -8.99 -5.85
CA SER A 41 11.91 -9.87 -5.08
C SER A 41 10.71 -10.33 -5.91
N LEU A 42 10.13 -9.47 -6.75
CA LEU A 42 9.05 -9.81 -7.67
C LEU A 42 9.53 -10.79 -8.76
N CYS A 43 10.75 -10.58 -9.28
CA CYS A 43 11.34 -11.48 -10.27
C CYS A 43 11.59 -12.87 -9.67
N VAL A 44 12.18 -12.95 -8.48
CA VAL A 44 12.38 -14.22 -7.77
C VAL A 44 11.04 -14.91 -7.46
N ALA A 45 10.04 -14.16 -7.01
CA ALA A 45 8.72 -14.72 -6.73
C ALA A 45 8.03 -15.26 -8.00
N SER A 46 8.09 -14.54 -9.12
CA SER A 46 7.57 -15.01 -10.41
C SER A 46 8.31 -16.27 -10.88
N LEU A 47 9.63 -16.34 -10.73
CA LEU A 47 10.40 -17.55 -11.04
C LEU A 47 9.97 -18.75 -10.18
N VAL A 48 9.70 -18.57 -8.88
CA VAL A 48 9.32 -19.71 -8.02
C VAL A 48 7.87 -20.17 -8.28
N VAL A 49 6.96 -19.24 -8.57
CA VAL A 49 5.51 -19.52 -8.64
C VAL A 49 5.04 -19.86 -10.06
N GLU A 50 5.52 -19.15 -11.09
CA GLU A 50 5.01 -19.27 -12.47
C GLU A 50 5.87 -20.17 -13.35
N MET A 51 7.13 -20.41 -12.98
CA MET A 51 8.07 -21.21 -13.77
C MET A 51 7.92 -22.76 -13.69
N PRO A 52 7.24 -23.40 -12.72
CA PRO A 52 7.16 -24.86 -12.70
C PRO A 52 6.23 -25.47 -13.75
N VAL A 53 5.38 -24.67 -14.42
CA VAL A 53 4.41 -25.16 -15.41
C VAL A 53 4.73 -24.62 -16.81
N ALA A 54 5.36 -25.45 -17.64
CA ALA A 54 5.83 -25.06 -18.98
C ALA A 54 4.71 -24.58 -19.93
N SER A 55 3.48 -25.06 -19.77
CA SER A 55 2.32 -24.64 -20.57
C SER A 55 1.83 -23.23 -20.23
N GLN A 56 1.94 -22.80 -18.96
CA GLN A 56 1.58 -21.46 -18.52
C GLN A 56 2.61 -20.42 -18.96
N ARG A 57 3.89 -20.80 -19.03
CA ARG A 57 4.96 -19.93 -19.54
C ARG A 57 4.72 -19.52 -21.00
N ALA A 58 4.39 -20.48 -21.86
CA ALA A 58 4.13 -20.21 -23.27
C ALA A 58 2.90 -19.30 -23.45
N ALA A 59 1.84 -19.53 -22.66
CA ALA A 59 0.65 -18.69 -22.65
C ALA A 59 0.95 -17.26 -22.15
N ALA A 60 1.71 -17.10 -21.08
CA ALA A 60 2.10 -15.80 -20.54
C ALA A 60 2.94 -14.99 -21.53
N MET A 61 3.91 -15.64 -22.19
CA MET A 61 4.71 -14.99 -23.24
C MET A 61 3.87 -14.62 -24.47
N ALA A 62 2.91 -15.45 -24.85
CA ALA A 62 1.99 -15.14 -25.94
C ALA A 62 1.07 -13.95 -25.63
N VAL A 63 0.57 -13.84 -24.39
CA VAL A 63 -0.24 -12.68 -23.95
C VAL A 63 0.60 -11.41 -23.90
N LEU A 64 1.84 -11.49 -23.44
CA LEU A 64 2.76 -10.35 -23.41
C LEU A 64 3.11 -9.86 -24.83
N ALA A 65 3.29 -10.79 -25.76
CA ALA A 65 3.55 -10.48 -27.17
C ALA A 65 2.31 -9.93 -27.89
N ALA A 66 1.11 -10.42 -27.56
CA ALA A 66 -0.13 -9.96 -28.16
C ALA A 66 -0.54 -8.56 -27.69
N SER A 67 -0.30 -8.23 -26.41
CA SER A 67 -0.82 -7.03 -25.77
C SER A 67 0.16 -6.48 -24.71
N PRO A 68 1.27 -5.82 -25.08
CA PRO A 68 2.22 -5.27 -24.11
C PRO A 68 1.69 -4.00 -23.41
N ALA A 69 0.81 -3.25 -24.07
CA ALA A 69 0.25 -1.99 -23.55
C ALA A 69 -0.36 -2.09 -22.14
N PRO A 70 -1.23 -3.05 -21.80
CA PRO A 70 -1.79 -3.19 -20.45
C PRO A 70 -0.73 -3.47 -19.37
N PHE A 71 0.36 -4.18 -19.70
CA PHE A 71 1.45 -4.43 -18.75
C PHE A 71 2.24 -3.17 -18.45
N VAL A 72 2.50 -2.35 -19.47
CA VAL A 72 3.20 -1.07 -19.33
C VAL A 72 2.34 -0.09 -18.52
N THR A 73 1.06 0.03 -18.84
CA THR A 73 0.15 0.94 -18.10
C THR A 73 -0.06 0.49 -16.65
N ALA A 74 -0.22 -0.81 -16.40
CA ALA A 74 -0.32 -1.35 -15.05
C ALA A 74 0.96 -1.10 -14.24
N SER A 75 2.14 -1.27 -14.86
CA SER A 75 3.44 -1.02 -14.23
C SER A 75 3.64 0.47 -13.90
N LEU A 76 3.26 1.37 -14.82
CA LEU A 76 3.29 2.82 -14.61
C LEU A 76 2.34 3.25 -13.49
N LEU A 77 1.12 2.72 -13.44
CA LEU A 77 0.18 2.99 -12.34
C LEU A 77 0.75 2.48 -11.01
N GLY A 78 1.31 1.28 -10.98
CA GLY A 78 1.94 0.70 -9.79
C GLY A 78 3.09 1.56 -9.28
N LEU A 79 3.95 2.04 -10.16
CA LEU A 79 5.06 2.93 -9.83
C LEU A 79 4.55 4.29 -9.32
N GLY A 80 3.54 4.87 -9.98
CA GLY A 80 2.88 6.10 -9.53
C GLY A 80 2.28 5.98 -8.13
N LEU A 81 1.58 4.87 -7.85
CA LEU A 81 1.05 4.54 -6.53
C LEU A 81 2.16 4.40 -5.48
N GLN A 82 3.29 3.79 -5.85
CA GLN A 82 4.42 3.60 -4.96
C GLN A 82 5.02 4.95 -4.55
N VAL A 83 5.23 5.85 -5.52
CA VAL A 83 5.74 7.21 -5.29
C VAL A 83 4.74 8.03 -4.47
N ALA A 84 3.45 7.98 -4.80
CA ALA A 84 2.40 8.66 -4.03
C ALA A 84 2.37 8.20 -2.56
N THR A 85 2.54 6.89 -2.33
CA THR A 85 2.59 6.34 -0.97
C THR A 85 3.80 6.88 -0.20
N LEU A 86 4.98 6.93 -0.81
CA LEU A 86 6.16 7.51 -0.15
C LEU A 86 6.03 9.01 0.08
N LEU A 87 5.40 9.74 -0.86
CA LEU A 87 5.15 11.17 -0.73
C LEU A 87 4.24 11.44 0.47
N VAL A 88 3.15 10.68 0.60
CA VAL A 88 2.32 10.75 1.81
C VAL A 88 3.15 10.36 3.03
N ILE A 89 4.02 9.34 2.95
CA ILE A 89 4.92 8.96 4.04
C ILE A 89 5.79 10.11 4.53
N LYS A 90 6.28 10.95 3.60
CA LYS A 90 7.10 12.12 3.91
C LYS A 90 6.32 13.24 4.59
N PHE A 91 5.09 13.49 4.15
CA PHE A 91 4.28 14.61 4.63
C PHE A 91 3.46 14.31 5.88
N ALA A 92 3.21 13.03 6.19
CA ALA A 92 2.29 12.65 7.25
C ALA A 92 3.01 12.06 8.49
N GLY A 93 2.41 12.25 9.68
CA GLY A 93 2.87 11.58 10.90
C GLY A 93 2.46 10.10 10.92
N SER A 94 3.03 9.33 11.85
CA SER A 94 2.73 7.89 12.01
C SER A 94 1.23 7.56 12.07
N VAL A 95 0.42 8.45 12.67
CA VAL A 95 -1.05 8.31 12.77
C VAL A 95 -1.73 8.48 11.40
N THR A 96 -1.27 9.42 10.57
CA THR A 96 -1.85 9.68 9.25
C THR A 96 -1.52 8.57 8.25
N MET A 97 -0.37 7.89 8.39
CA MET A 97 -0.09 6.69 7.56
C MET A 97 -1.07 5.57 7.79
N LYS A 98 -1.49 5.36 9.05
CA LYS A 98 -2.46 4.33 9.37
C LYS A 98 -3.78 4.63 8.66
N LEU A 99 -4.25 5.88 8.70
CA LEU A 99 -5.44 6.30 7.95
C LEU A 99 -5.31 6.12 6.44
N LEU A 100 -4.15 6.45 5.85
CA LEU A 100 -3.94 6.27 4.42
C LEU A 100 -4.00 4.80 4.00
N ALA A 101 -3.41 3.90 4.79
CA ALA A 101 -3.45 2.47 4.52
C ALA A 101 -4.89 1.93 4.56
N ILE A 102 -5.70 2.38 5.52
CA ILE A 102 -7.12 2.03 5.63
C ILE A 102 -7.88 2.56 4.43
N PHE A 103 -7.66 3.83 4.08
CA PHE A 103 -8.32 4.48 2.96
C PHE A 103 -8.00 3.80 1.63
N ARG A 104 -6.72 3.47 1.39
CA ARG A 104 -6.29 2.73 0.20
C ARG A 104 -7.02 1.40 0.07
N ASN A 105 -7.11 0.63 1.16
CA ASN A 105 -7.85 -0.65 1.13
C ASN A 105 -9.35 -0.44 0.92
N ALA A 106 -9.95 0.57 1.56
CA ALA A 106 -11.35 0.90 1.38
C ALA A 106 -11.67 1.27 -0.08
N VAL A 107 -10.85 2.11 -0.70
CA VAL A 107 -10.99 2.53 -2.10
C VAL A 107 -10.84 1.33 -3.03
N LEU A 108 -9.86 0.44 -2.79
CA LEU A 108 -9.69 -0.78 -3.59
C LEU A 108 -10.92 -1.68 -3.53
N VAL A 109 -11.51 -1.87 -2.35
CA VAL A 109 -12.71 -2.70 -2.20
C VAL A 109 -13.92 -2.06 -2.88
N LEU A 110 -14.12 -0.75 -2.72
CA LEU A 110 -15.19 -0.02 -3.41
C LEU A 110 -15.04 -0.10 -4.93
N PHE A 111 -13.80 0.03 -5.43
CA PHE A 111 -13.49 -0.08 -6.85
C PHE A 111 -13.79 -1.49 -7.41
N GLN A 112 -13.37 -2.55 -6.71
CA GLN A 112 -13.65 -3.93 -7.11
C GLN A 112 -15.15 -4.23 -7.15
N VAL A 113 -15.91 -3.75 -6.15
CA VAL A 113 -17.37 -3.87 -6.13
C VAL A 113 -18.01 -3.13 -7.31
N SER A 114 -17.53 -1.92 -7.63
CA SER A 114 -18.09 -1.11 -8.72
C SER A 114 -17.89 -1.70 -10.12
N ILE A 115 -16.80 -2.47 -10.32
CA ILE A 115 -16.49 -3.13 -11.59
C ILE A 115 -17.24 -4.47 -11.74
N GLY A 116 -17.84 -4.98 -10.67
CA GLY A 116 -18.54 -6.27 -10.69
C GLY A 116 -17.61 -7.47 -10.93
N ALA A 117 -16.30 -7.31 -10.67
CA ALA A 117 -15.28 -8.33 -10.89
C ALA A 117 -15.40 -9.53 -9.92
N GLU A 118 -16.21 -9.41 -8.86
CA GLU A 118 -16.36 -10.44 -7.85
C GLU A 118 -17.83 -10.54 -7.42
N GLN A 119 -18.40 -11.75 -7.44
CA GLN A 119 -19.75 -12.03 -6.91
C GLN A 119 -19.68 -12.01 -5.38
N ILE A 120 -19.61 -10.81 -4.81
CA ILE A 120 -19.52 -10.63 -3.37
C ILE A 120 -20.93 -10.80 -2.80
N SER A 121 -21.10 -11.72 -1.86
CA SER A 121 -22.35 -11.83 -1.10
C SER A 121 -22.61 -10.50 -0.39
N SER A 122 -23.82 -9.94 -0.50
CA SER A 122 -24.18 -8.64 0.11
C SER A 122 -23.81 -8.55 1.60
N LEU A 123 -23.78 -9.68 2.30
CA LEU A 123 -23.37 -9.78 3.70
C LEU A 123 -21.88 -9.48 3.92
N GLN A 124 -20.99 -9.94 3.03
CA GLN A 124 -19.55 -9.67 3.12
C GLN A 124 -19.25 -8.19 2.90
N PHE A 125 -19.98 -7.55 1.98
CA PHE A 125 -19.85 -6.11 1.74
C PHE A 125 -20.22 -5.31 2.99
N ILE A 126 -21.35 -5.64 3.62
CA ILE A 126 -21.80 -4.98 4.86
C ILE A 126 -20.80 -5.22 6.00
N GLY A 127 -20.32 -6.45 6.19
CA GLY A 127 -19.32 -6.77 7.21
C GLY A 127 -18.00 -6.02 7.01
N HIS A 128 -17.56 -5.89 5.75
CA HIS A 128 -16.38 -5.12 5.41
C HIS A 128 -16.59 -3.61 5.65
N ALA A 129 -17.74 -3.06 5.25
CA ALA A 129 -18.07 -1.65 5.46
C ALA A 129 -18.10 -1.28 6.94
N ILE A 130 -18.69 -2.13 7.80
CA ILE A 130 -18.75 -1.90 9.26
C ILE A 130 -17.35 -1.96 9.88
N SER A 131 -16.54 -2.95 9.49
CA SER A 131 -15.18 -3.11 10.02
C SER A 131 -14.28 -1.93 9.65
N THR A 132 -14.32 -1.52 8.37
CA THR A 132 -13.56 -0.37 7.88
C THR A 132 -14.02 0.92 8.55
N SER A 133 -15.34 1.13 8.69
CA SER A 133 -15.89 2.32 9.37
C SER A 133 -15.47 2.40 10.84
N SER A 134 -15.49 1.27 11.56
CA SER A 134 -15.06 1.21 12.96
C SER A 134 -13.57 1.56 13.11
N PHE A 135 -12.74 1.10 12.19
CA PHE A 135 -11.31 1.35 12.21
C PHE A 135 -10.95 2.80 11.81
N VAL A 136 -11.74 3.40 10.90
CA VAL A 136 -11.65 4.84 10.60
C VAL A 136 -12.02 5.67 11.82
N ALA A 137 -13.14 5.36 12.49
CA ALA A 137 -13.58 6.08 13.68
C ALA A 137 -12.53 6.02 14.81
N TYR A 138 -11.98 4.83 15.08
CA TYR A 138 -10.91 4.64 16.06
C TYR A 138 -9.66 5.48 15.71
N THR A 139 -9.25 5.48 14.44
CA THR A 139 -8.04 6.19 14.03
C THR A 139 -8.25 7.71 14.05
N PHE A 140 -9.46 8.19 13.74
CA PHE A 140 -9.81 9.60 13.85
C PHE A 140 -9.83 10.09 15.30
N ALA A 141 -10.38 9.29 16.23
CA ALA A 141 -10.34 9.59 17.66
C ALA A 141 -8.90 9.67 18.19
N ARG A 142 -8.05 8.70 17.84
CA ARG A 142 -6.62 8.71 18.19
C ARG A 142 -5.87 9.91 17.61
N MET A 143 -6.21 10.35 16.40
CA MET A 143 -5.63 11.54 15.79
C MET A 143 -5.98 12.81 16.56
N LYS A 144 -7.24 12.96 16.98
CA LYS A 144 -7.69 14.12 17.75
C LYS A 144 -6.91 14.25 19.06
N ILE A 145 -6.73 13.12 19.77
CA ILE A 145 -5.93 13.07 21.01
C ILE A 145 -4.48 13.49 20.76
N ALA A 146 -3.83 12.93 19.73
CA ALA A 146 -2.44 13.28 19.39
C ALA A 146 -2.25 14.77 19.02
N TRP A 147 -3.27 15.39 18.40
CA TRP A 147 -3.26 16.83 18.12
C TRP A 147 -3.38 17.68 19.38
N GLN A 148 -4.15 17.22 20.38
CA GLN A 148 -4.29 17.92 21.67
C GLN A 148 -2.97 17.89 22.45
N GLU A 149 -2.32 16.72 22.55
CA GLU A 149 -1.00 16.60 23.21
C GLU A 149 0.06 17.52 22.57
N LYS A 150 0.09 17.61 21.24
CA LYS A 150 1.00 18.53 20.54
C LYS A 150 0.72 20.01 20.82
N ARG A 151 -0.56 20.40 20.97
CA ARG A 151 -0.94 21.79 21.29
C ARG A 151 -0.56 22.16 22.72
N GLU A 152 -0.76 21.23 23.66
CA GLU A 152 -0.37 21.41 25.07
C GLU A 152 1.15 21.49 25.25
N ALA A 153 1.91 20.65 24.53
CA ALA A 153 3.38 20.73 24.53
C ALA A 153 3.87 22.08 23.98
N LYS A 154 3.26 22.59 22.90
CA LYS A 154 3.63 23.89 22.32
C LYS A 154 3.32 25.06 23.26
N SER A 155 2.21 24.98 24.01
CA SER A 155 1.81 26.01 24.99
C SER A 155 2.71 26.08 26.23
N LYS A 156 3.40 24.98 26.60
CA LYS A 156 4.34 24.96 27.73
C LYS A 156 5.75 25.45 27.36
N THR A 157 6.03 25.64 26.08
CA THR A 157 7.36 26.02 25.58
C THR A 157 7.40 27.47 25.08
N THR A 158 6.30 28.22 25.21
CA THR A 158 6.18 29.66 24.92
C THR A 158 5.93 30.39 26.23
#